data_AF-L7Q315-F1
#
_entry.id   AF-L7Q315-F1
#
_cell.length_a   1.000
_cell.length_b   1.000
_cell.length_c   1.000
_cell.angle_alpha   90.00
_cell.angle_beta   90.00
_cell.angle_gamma   90.00
#
_symmetry.space_group_name_H-M   'P 1'
#
loop_
_entity.id
_entity.type
_entity.pdbx_description
1 polymer ?
#
loop_
_entity_poly.entity_id
_entity_poly.type
_entity_poly.pdbx_seq_one_letter_code
_entity_poly.pdbx_strand_id
1 'polypeptide(L)'
;WFNQPARKERRYKKRLQRAKEIAPRPIKKLRPVVRCPTIKYNMKTRLGRGFSLEELKTAGINRNFARTIGITVDHRRRNKSYEALQANVLRLKEYRSKLILFPKKASQPKKGDSSPEEIKMAEQVTGTVLPINTKPARERARAITDAERKHSVFQTMRMARSNKKLFGIRAKRKKEKEEAAAQA
;
A
#
# COMPACT_ATOMS: atom_id res chain seq x y z
N TRP A 1 22.53 14.75 26.09
CA TRP A 1 22.47 14.44 24.64
C TRP A 1 23.78 14.74 23.89
N PHE A 2 24.91 14.96 24.59
CA PHE A 2 26.22 15.31 23.99
C PHE A 2 26.74 14.31 22.94
N ASN A 3 26.39 13.02 23.07
CA ASN A 3 26.78 11.99 22.09
C ASN A 3 25.89 11.97 20.82
N GLN A 4 24.97 12.92 20.63
CA GLN A 4 24.11 12.97 19.45
C GLN A 4 24.89 13.10 18.12
N PRO A 5 25.86 14.04 17.96
CA PRO A 5 26.69 14.12 16.75
C PRO A 5 27.47 12.84 16.49
N ALA A 6 28.17 12.30 17.48
CA ALA A 6 28.91 11.03 17.35
C ALA A 6 27.98 9.86 16.95
N ARG A 7 26.78 9.77 17.52
CA ARG A 7 25.77 8.76 17.13
C ARG A 7 25.22 8.99 15.71
N LYS A 8 25.14 10.23 15.22
CA LYS A 8 24.73 10.54 13.84
C LYS A 8 25.79 10.07 12.85
N GLU A 9 27.05 10.42 13.10
CA GLU A 9 28.19 10.02 12.26
C GLU A 9 28.38 8.49 12.25
N ARG A 10 28.33 7.85 13.42
CA ARG A 10 28.40 6.38 13.51
C ARG A 10 27.32 5.69 12.69
N ARG A 11 26.07 6.18 12.73
CA ARG A 11 24.97 5.64 11.91
C ARG A 11 25.19 5.89 10.42
N TYR A 12 25.77 7.03 10.04
CA TYR A 12 26.11 7.33 8.65
C TYR A 12 27.19 6.38 8.12
N LYS A 13 28.34 6.27 8.81
CA LYS A 13 29.44 5.35 8.46
C LYS A 13 28.95 3.91 8.30
N LYS A 14 28.15 3.41 9.24
CA LYS A 14 27.54 2.06 9.13
C LYS A 14 26.62 1.88 7.92
N ARG A 15 25.86 2.93 7.53
CA ARG A 15 25.02 2.86 6.33
C ARG A 15 25.86 2.87 5.06
N LEU A 16 26.91 3.68 5.02
CA LEU A 16 27.83 3.75 3.89
C LEU A 16 28.56 2.41 3.69
N GLN A 17 29.09 1.84 4.78
CA GLN A 17 29.70 0.51 4.76
C GLN A 17 28.73 -0.54 4.21
N ARG A 18 27.51 -0.60 4.76
CA ARG A 18 26.47 -1.51 4.28
C ARG A 18 26.12 -1.28 2.81
N ALA A 19 26.11 -0.04 2.33
CA ALA A 19 25.82 0.28 0.93
C ALA A 19 26.89 -0.30 -0.01
N LYS A 20 28.16 -0.17 0.36
CA LYS A 20 29.30 -0.75 -0.38
C LYS A 20 29.24 -2.28 -0.41
N GLU A 21 28.94 -2.91 0.74
CA GLU A 21 28.89 -4.38 0.86
C GLU A 21 27.79 -5.04 0.00
N ILE A 22 26.66 -4.37 -0.21
CA ILE A 22 25.51 -4.95 -0.92
C ILE A 22 25.40 -4.51 -2.38
N ALA A 23 26.29 -3.62 -2.83
CA ALA A 23 26.30 -3.11 -4.20
C ALA A 23 26.27 -4.28 -5.21
N PRO A 24 25.47 -4.19 -6.28
CA PRO A 24 24.72 -3.03 -6.77
C PRO A 24 23.32 -2.82 -6.15
N ARG A 25 22.90 -3.64 -5.17
CA ARG A 25 21.52 -3.61 -4.66
C ARG A 25 21.21 -2.36 -3.83
N PRO A 26 19.97 -1.84 -3.86
CA PRO A 26 19.54 -0.77 -2.95
C PRO A 26 19.55 -1.21 -1.47
N ILE A 27 19.85 -0.28 -0.55
CA ILE A 27 19.85 -0.55 0.91
C ILE A 27 18.47 -0.94 1.43
N LYS A 28 17.42 -0.28 0.93
CA LYS A 28 16.04 -0.50 1.33
C LYS A 28 15.32 -1.40 0.32
N LYS A 29 14.64 -2.42 0.83
CA LYS A 29 13.76 -3.31 0.03
C LYS A 29 12.45 -2.63 -0.35
N LEU A 30 11.81 -3.11 -1.42
CA LEU A 30 10.49 -2.63 -1.83
C LEU A 30 9.44 -2.97 -0.75
N ARG A 31 8.63 -1.98 -0.39
CA ARG A 31 7.50 -2.09 0.56
C ARG A 31 6.19 -1.68 -0.11
N PRO A 32 5.05 -2.26 0.29
CA PRO A 32 3.73 -1.92 -0.27
C PRO A 32 3.24 -0.56 0.23
N VAL A 33 2.26 -0.02 -0.48
CA VAL A 33 1.47 1.14 -0.04
C VAL A 33 0.34 0.66 0.87
N VAL A 34 0.23 1.26 2.05
CA VAL A 34 -0.78 0.90 3.04
C VAL A 34 -1.41 2.17 3.62
N ARG A 35 -2.74 2.16 3.80
CA ARG A 35 -3.49 3.22 4.48
C ARG A 35 -3.31 3.13 5.99
N CYS A 36 -3.23 4.25 6.69
CA CYS A 36 -3.20 4.24 8.16
C CYS A 36 -4.56 3.82 8.74
N PRO A 37 -4.59 3.12 9.88
CA PRO A 37 -5.78 2.38 10.32
C PRO A 37 -6.86 3.21 11.02
N THR A 38 -6.55 4.43 11.50
CA THR A 38 -7.50 5.22 12.30
C THR A 38 -8.23 6.25 11.44
N ILE A 39 -9.44 6.65 11.87
CA ILE A 39 -10.26 7.67 11.20
C ILE A 39 -9.45 8.97 10.98
N LYS A 40 -8.64 9.38 11.96
CA LYS A 40 -7.79 10.58 11.89
C LYS A 40 -6.74 10.53 10.76
N TYR A 41 -6.26 9.34 10.40
CA TYR A 41 -5.13 9.18 9.48
C TYR A 41 -5.45 8.35 8.25
N ASN A 42 -6.69 7.89 8.05
CA ASN A 42 -7.08 7.02 6.93
C ASN A 42 -6.78 7.65 5.55
N MET A 43 -6.79 8.98 5.45
CA MET A 43 -6.40 9.70 4.22
C MET A 43 -4.90 9.60 3.92
N LYS A 44 -4.06 9.34 4.93
CA LYS A 44 -2.60 9.22 4.77
C LYS A 44 -2.24 7.79 4.35
N THR A 45 -1.40 7.68 3.34
CA THR A 45 -0.73 6.44 2.96
C THR A 45 0.69 6.41 3.52
N ARG A 46 1.20 5.21 3.80
CA ARG A 46 2.58 4.97 4.25
C ARG A 46 3.13 3.69 3.63
N LEU A 47 4.43 3.50 3.77
CA LEU A 47 5.05 2.22 3.45
C LEU A 47 4.71 1.18 4.52
N GLY A 48 4.25 0.02 4.06
CA GLY A 48 3.90 -1.12 4.92
C GLY A 48 5.09 -1.99 5.33
N ARG A 49 4.78 -3.10 6.01
CA ARG A 49 5.78 -4.11 6.38
C ARG A 49 6.20 -4.94 5.17
N GLY A 50 5.24 -5.49 4.44
CA GLY A 50 5.45 -6.30 3.23
C GLY A 50 4.17 -6.59 2.46
N PHE A 51 4.35 -7.03 1.21
CA PHE A 51 3.28 -7.41 0.30
C PHE A 51 2.53 -8.63 0.83
N SER A 52 1.22 -8.67 0.60
CA SER A 52 0.39 -9.82 0.99
C SER A 52 0.62 -10.97 0.00
N LEU A 53 0.24 -12.19 0.40
CA LEU A 53 0.35 -13.35 -0.48
C LEU A 53 -0.57 -13.22 -1.71
N GLU A 54 -1.73 -12.59 -1.53
CA GLU A 54 -2.70 -12.35 -2.60
C GLU A 54 -2.15 -11.36 -3.64
N GLU A 55 -1.54 -10.25 -3.20
CA GLU A 55 -0.89 -9.29 -4.13
C GLU A 55 0.21 -9.94 -4.96
N LEU A 56 1.03 -10.79 -4.31
CA LEU A 56 2.10 -11.51 -5.00
C LEU A 56 1.55 -12.54 -5.99
N LYS A 57 0.49 -13.26 -5.62
CA LYS A 57 -0.20 -14.21 -6.50
C LYS A 57 -0.76 -13.50 -7.73
N THR A 58 -1.46 -12.38 -7.54
CA THR A 58 -2.04 -11.58 -8.64
C THR A 58 -0.96 -10.94 -9.52
N ALA A 59 0.20 -10.59 -8.95
CA ALA A 59 1.35 -10.11 -9.71
C ALA A 59 2.15 -11.22 -10.41
N GLY A 60 1.83 -12.51 -10.19
CA GLY A 60 2.55 -13.65 -10.76
C GLY A 60 3.93 -13.89 -10.12
N ILE A 61 4.16 -13.43 -8.89
CA ILE A 61 5.45 -13.53 -8.20
C ILE A 61 5.36 -14.57 -7.08
N ASN A 62 6.21 -15.60 -7.12
CA ASN A 62 6.30 -16.57 -6.03
C ASN A 62 6.86 -15.90 -4.75
N ARG A 63 6.25 -16.15 -3.59
CA ARG A 63 6.65 -15.58 -2.29
C ARG A 63 8.12 -15.81 -1.93
N ASN A 64 8.69 -16.96 -2.29
CA ASN A 64 10.08 -17.30 -1.98
C ASN A 64 11.03 -16.50 -2.88
N PHE A 65 10.70 -16.42 -4.17
CA PHE A 65 11.43 -15.63 -5.16
C PHE A 65 11.34 -14.13 -4.87
N ALA A 66 10.19 -13.62 -4.42
CA ALA A 66 10.01 -12.22 -4.04
C ALA A 66 11.08 -11.77 -3.02
N ARG A 67 11.36 -12.60 -2.01
CA ARG A 67 12.34 -12.27 -0.96
C ARG A 67 13.78 -12.19 -1.48
N THR A 68 14.13 -12.99 -2.50
CA THR A 68 15.47 -13.01 -3.11
C THR A 68 15.70 -11.78 -3.98
N ILE A 69 14.67 -11.32 -4.71
CA ILE A 69 14.75 -10.14 -5.58
C ILE A 69 14.52 -8.80 -4.86
N GLY A 70 14.46 -8.78 -3.53
CA GLY A 70 14.38 -7.53 -2.76
C GLY A 70 12.96 -7.00 -2.49
N ILE A 71 11.93 -7.85 -2.62
CA ILE A 71 10.54 -7.53 -2.25
C ILE A 71 10.27 -8.04 -0.82
N THR A 72 9.68 -7.19 0.05
CA THR A 72 9.30 -7.65 1.39
C THR A 72 7.93 -8.35 1.38
N VAL A 73 7.80 -9.44 2.13
CA VAL A 73 6.57 -10.25 2.19
C VAL A 73 6.02 -10.23 3.62
N ASP A 74 4.71 -10.05 3.78
CA ASP A 74 4.01 -10.13 5.07
C ASP A 74 2.79 -11.05 4.96
N HIS A 75 2.95 -12.31 5.38
CA HIS A 75 1.92 -13.34 5.33
C HIS A 75 0.69 -13.04 6.21
N ARG A 76 0.80 -12.10 7.15
CA ARG A 76 -0.29 -11.75 8.08
C ARG A 76 -1.27 -10.74 7.51
N ARG A 77 -0.85 -9.97 6.50
CA ARG A 77 -1.69 -8.91 5.95
C ARG A 77 -2.72 -9.47 4.98
N ARG A 78 -3.97 -9.08 5.15
CA ARG A 78 -5.11 -9.42 4.29
C ARG A 78 -5.57 -8.18 3.54
N ASN A 79 -6.00 -8.33 2.29
CA ASN A 79 -6.65 -7.25 1.57
C ASN A 79 -8.16 -7.29 1.82
N LYS A 80 -8.76 -6.11 1.99
CA LYS A 80 -10.21 -5.94 2.15
C LYS A 80 -10.81 -5.08 1.03
N SER A 81 -9.99 -4.30 0.35
CA SER A 81 -10.39 -3.43 -0.75
C SER A 81 -9.64 -3.81 -2.02
N TYR A 82 -10.39 -3.84 -3.12
CA TYR A 82 -9.83 -4.13 -4.45
C TYR A 82 -8.86 -3.04 -4.91
N GLU A 83 -9.18 -1.77 -4.63
CA GLU A 83 -8.32 -0.62 -4.99
C GLU A 83 -6.90 -0.74 -4.39
N ALA A 84 -6.80 -1.15 -3.11
CA ALA A 84 -5.52 -1.31 -2.44
C ALA A 84 -4.72 -2.50 -3.00
N LEU A 85 -5.42 -3.60 -3.31
CA LEU A 85 -4.84 -4.75 -3.99
C LEU A 85 -4.26 -4.32 -5.35
N GLN A 86 -5.06 -3.65 -6.18
CA GLN A 86 -4.66 -3.24 -7.52
C GLN A 86 -3.49 -2.24 -7.51
N ALA A 87 -3.51 -1.26 -6.60
CA ALA A 87 -2.41 -0.31 -6.45
C ALA A 87 -1.08 -1.01 -6.09
N ASN A 88 -1.12 -2.02 -5.21
CA ASN A 88 0.08 -2.77 -4.83
C ASN A 88 0.52 -3.77 -5.90
N VAL A 89 -0.40 -4.37 -6.66
CA VAL A 89 -0.07 -5.21 -7.82
C VAL A 89 0.60 -4.37 -8.91
N LEU A 90 0.06 -3.19 -9.22
CA LEU A 90 0.68 -2.25 -10.17
C LEU A 90 2.08 -1.86 -9.71
N ARG A 91 2.26 -1.57 -8.42
CA ARG A 91 3.56 -1.28 -7.82
C ARG A 91 4.56 -2.44 -7.92
N LEU A 92 4.10 -3.68 -7.77
CA LEU A 92 4.95 -4.87 -7.97
C LEU A 92 5.37 -5.02 -9.43
N LYS A 93 4.45 -4.79 -10.37
CA LYS A 93 4.74 -4.83 -11.81
C LYS A 93 5.73 -3.74 -12.21
N GLU A 94 5.53 -2.50 -11.73
CA GLU A 94 6.45 -1.38 -11.96
C GLU A 94 7.84 -1.65 -11.36
N TYR A 95 7.91 -2.27 -10.18
CA TYR A 95 9.19 -2.67 -9.61
C TYR A 95 9.88 -3.74 -10.47
N ARG A 96 9.12 -4.75 -10.94
CA ARG A 96 9.67 -5.84 -11.73
C ARG A 96 10.19 -5.38 -13.09
N SER A 97 9.56 -4.38 -13.71
CA SER A 97 10.02 -3.79 -14.98
C SER A 97 11.28 -2.96 -14.83
N LYS A 98 11.50 -2.34 -13.65
CA LYS A 98 12.70 -1.55 -13.33
C LYS A 98 13.82 -2.38 -12.69
N LEU A 99 13.59 -3.67 -12.43
CA LEU A 99 14.54 -4.53 -11.74
C LEU A 99 15.53 -5.13 -12.76
N ILE A 100 16.80 -4.75 -12.63
CA ILE A 100 17.92 -5.41 -13.31
C ILE A 100 18.33 -6.63 -12.48
N LEU A 101 18.19 -7.83 -13.05
CA LEU A 101 18.51 -9.09 -12.35
C LEU A 101 19.82 -9.67 -12.88
N PHE A 102 20.82 -9.75 -12.01
CA PHE A 102 22.13 -10.27 -12.38
C PHE A 102 22.08 -11.81 -12.43
N PRO A 103 22.70 -12.43 -13.46
CA PRO A 103 22.85 -13.87 -13.51
C PRO A 103 23.74 -14.35 -12.36
N LYS A 104 23.41 -15.52 -11.78
CA LYS A 104 24.24 -16.11 -10.72
C LYS A 104 25.65 -16.48 -11.20
N LYS A 105 25.76 -16.85 -12.48
CA LYS A 105 27.02 -17.12 -13.17
C LYS A 105 27.05 -16.25 -14.42
N ALA A 106 28.02 -15.35 -14.53
CA ALA A 106 28.12 -14.41 -15.66
C ALA A 106 28.27 -15.13 -17.02
N SER A 107 28.90 -16.30 -17.03
CA SER A 107 29.07 -17.14 -18.22
C SER A 107 27.82 -17.93 -18.63
N GLN A 108 26.83 -18.07 -17.74
CA GLN A 108 25.62 -18.88 -17.97
C GLN A 108 24.38 -18.11 -17.52
N PRO A 109 23.99 -17.05 -18.26
CA PRO A 109 22.76 -16.32 -17.98
C PRO A 109 21.53 -17.21 -18.22
N LYS A 110 20.53 -17.09 -17.34
CA LYS A 110 19.28 -17.84 -17.41
C LYS A 110 18.13 -16.95 -17.87
N LYS A 111 17.01 -17.60 -18.22
CA LYS A 111 15.77 -16.90 -18.57
C LYS A 111 15.32 -15.99 -17.43
N GLY A 112 15.25 -14.70 -17.71
CA GLY A 112 14.80 -13.66 -16.77
C GLY A 112 15.94 -12.87 -16.10
N ASP A 113 17.20 -13.23 -16.37
CA ASP A 113 18.36 -12.38 -16.09
C ASP A 113 18.42 -11.23 -17.12
N SER A 114 19.06 -10.14 -16.72
CA SER A 114 19.25 -8.93 -17.54
C SER A 114 20.35 -9.08 -18.58
N SER A 115 20.28 -8.27 -19.62
CA SER A 115 21.33 -8.25 -20.66
C SER A 115 22.66 -7.70 -20.10
N PRO A 116 23.80 -8.04 -20.70
CA PRO A 116 25.10 -7.49 -20.29
C PRO A 116 25.16 -5.96 -20.33
N GLU A 117 24.39 -5.33 -21.22
CA GLU A 117 24.30 -3.87 -21.36
C GLU A 117 23.54 -3.24 -20.17
N GLU A 118 22.39 -3.80 -19.80
CA GLU A 118 21.64 -3.38 -18.62
C GLU A 118 22.47 -3.54 -17.34
N ILE A 119 23.24 -4.63 -17.25
CA ILE A 119 24.12 -4.90 -16.11
C ILE A 119 25.20 -3.82 -15.95
N LYS A 120 25.76 -3.33 -17.06
CA LYS A 120 26.76 -2.25 -17.02
C LYS A 120 26.15 -0.91 -16.60
N MET A 121 24.89 -0.66 -16.96
CA MET A 121 24.15 0.54 -16.53
C MET A 121 23.62 0.46 -15.10
N ALA A 122 23.80 -0.67 -14.40
CA ALA A 122 23.21 -0.88 -13.09
C ALA A 122 23.88 -0.01 -12.02
N GLU A 123 23.16 1.00 -11.56
CA GLU A 123 23.57 1.85 -10.45
C GLU A 123 22.79 1.56 -9.17
N GLN A 124 23.43 1.80 -8.03
CA GLN A 124 22.79 1.65 -6.74
C GLN A 124 21.80 2.79 -6.48
N VAL A 125 20.51 2.47 -6.45
CA VAL A 125 19.47 3.45 -6.08
C VAL A 125 19.65 3.92 -4.64
N THR A 126 19.83 5.23 -4.46
CA THR A 126 19.89 5.87 -3.15
C THR A 126 18.50 6.16 -2.59
N GLY A 127 18.36 6.19 -1.26
CA GLY A 127 17.09 6.52 -0.61
C GLY A 127 16.08 5.37 -0.57
N THR A 128 14.82 5.67 -0.88
CA THR A 128 13.70 4.73 -0.76
C THR A 128 13.27 4.25 -2.14
N VAL A 129 13.27 2.94 -2.37
CA VAL A 129 12.86 2.34 -3.64
C VAL A 129 11.38 2.62 -3.91
N LEU A 130 11.11 3.26 -5.07
CA LEU A 130 9.80 3.72 -5.51
C LEU A 130 9.05 4.51 -4.42
N PRO A 131 9.46 5.75 -4.09
CA PRO A 131 8.83 6.52 -3.02
C PRO A 131 7.34 6.75 -3.30
N ILE A 132 6.53 6.84 -2.23
CA ILE A 132 5.11 7.13 -2.35
C ILE A 132 4.95 8.65 -2.56
N ASN A 133 4.50 9.04 -3.75
CA ASN A 133 4.17 10.43 -4.06
C ASN A 133 2.64 10.55 -4.16
N THR A 134 1.98 10.85 -3.05
CA THR A 134 0.54 11.17 -3.08
C THR A 134 0.35 12.64 -3.40
N LYS A 135 0.07 12.95 -4.67
CA LYS A 135 -0.51 14.25 -5.05
C LYS A 135 -2.03 14.10 -5.08
N PRO A 136 -2.80 14.96 -4.39
CA PRO A 136 -4.25 14.93 -4.52
C PRO A 136 -4.64 15.30 -5.95
N ALA A 137 -5.59 14.56 -6.53
CA ALA A 137 -6.21 14.98 -7.77
C ALA A 137 -6.96 16.30 -7.53
N ARG A 138 -6.75 17.29 -8.40
CA ARG A 138 -7.51 18.54 -8.35
C ARG A 138 -8.72 18.39 -9.24
N GLU A 139 -9.91 18.51 -8.65
CA GLU A 139 -11.16 18.56 -9.40
C GLU A 139 -11.29 19.91 -10.09
N ARG A 140 -11.87 19.91 -11.31
CA ARG A 140 -12.14 21.14 -12.07
C ARG A 140 -13.46 21.74 -11.59
N ALA A 141 -13.58 23.07 -11.72
CA ALA A 141 -14.84 23.74 -11.46
C ALA A 141 -15.94 23.20 -12.38
N ARG A 142 -17.12 22.97 -11.82
CA ARG A 142 -18.31 22.47 -12.52
C ARG A 142 -19.55 23.21 -12.00
N ALA A 143 -20.55 23.35 -12.85
CA ALA A 143 -21.84 23.93 -12.45
C ALA A 143 -22.52 23.03 -11.40
N ILE A 144 -23.17 23.66 -10.41
CA ILE A 144 -23.92 22.97 -9.36
C ILE A 144 -25.20 22.41 -9.98
N THR A 145 -25.48 21.14 -9.73
CA THR A 145 -26.69 20.48 -10.19
C THR A 145 -27.90 20.83 -9.30
N ASP A 146 -29.11 20.82 -9.86
CA ASP A 146 -30.33 21.09 -9.08
C ASP A 146 -30.53 20.09 -7.93
N ALA A 147 -30.06 18.85 -8.10
CA ALA A 147 -30.08 17.82 -7.06
C ALA A 147 -29.18 18.19 -5.87
N GLU A 148 -27.97 18.68 -6.13
CA GLU A 148 -27.05 19.17 -5.09
C GLU A 148 -27.63 20.40 -4.36
N ARG A 149 -28.30 21.29 -5.08
CA ARG A 149 -28.93 22.49 -4.49
C ARG A 149 -30.10 22.13 -3.55
N LYS A 150 -30.90 21.12 -3.91
CA LYS A 150 -32.03 20.65 -3.11
C LYS A 150 -31.62 19.74 -1.94
N HIS A 151 -30.39 19.22 -1.93
CA HIS A 151 -29.93 18.26 -0.92
C HIS A 151 -29.50 18.93 0.39
N SER A 152 -30.25 18.69 1.48
CA SER A 152 -29.88 19.15 2.82
C SER A 152 -28.91 18.20 3.52
N VAL A 153 -27.61 18.52 3.47
CA VAL A 153 -26.54 17.73 4.13
C VAL A 153 -26.73 17.67 5.64
N PHE A 154 -27.22 18.75 6.27
CA PHE A 154 -27.47 18.77 7.71
C PHE A 154 -28.56 17.76 8.11
N GLN A 155 -29.69 17.78 7.40
CA GLN A 155 -30.81 16.87 7.67
C GLN A 155 -30.40 15.42 7.45
N THR A 156 -29.67 15.11 6.37
CA THR A 156 -29.21 13.75 6.08
C THR A 156 -28.27 13.21 7.16
N MET A 157 -27.33 14.03 7.64
CA MET A 157 -26.46 13.65 8.78
C MET A 157 -27.25 13.38 10.07
N ARG A 158 -28.26 14.20 10.39
CA ARG A 158 -29.10 14.02 11.59
C ARG A 158 -29.96 12.77 11.47
N MET A 159 -30.56 12.53 10.31
CA MET A 159 -31.34 11.31 10.05
C MET A 159 -30.47 10.05 10.12
N ALA A 160 -29.26 10.07 9.54
CA ALA A 160 -28.34 8.92 9.62
C ALA A 160 -27.96 8.58 11.08
N ARG A 161 -27.69 9.58 11.91
CA ARG A 161 -27.45 9.39 13.36
C ARG A 161 -28.67 8.80 14.07
N SER A 162 -29.87 9.32 13.79
CA SER A 162 -31.13 8.82 14.36
C SER A 162 -31.42 7.39 13.94
N ASN A 163 -31.28 7.07 12.65
CA ASN A 163 -31.47 5.73 12.11
C ASN A 163 -30.51 4.72 12.74
N LYS A 164 -29.23 5.07 12.89
CA LYS A 164 -28.25 4.22 13.59
C LYS A 164 -28.63 3.99 15.06
N LYS A 165 -29.08 5.03 15.77
CA LYS A 165 -29.50 4.96 17.18
C LYS A 165 -30.76 4.11 17.36
N LEU A 166 -31.76 4.27 16.48
CA LEU A 166 -33.08 3.66 16.61
C LEU A 166 -33.23 2.34 15.83
N PHE A 167 -32.19 1.85 15.17
CA PHE A 167 -32.25 0.63 14.33
C PHE A 167 -32.82 -0.57 15.10
N GLY A 168 -32.24 -0.89 16.26
CA GLY A 168 -32.68 -2.05 17.06
C GLY A 168 -34.13 -1.92 17.57
N ILE A 169 -34.51 -0.73 18.06
CA ILE A 169 -35.86 -0.49 18.56
C ILE A 169 -36.89 -0.61 17.44
N ARG A 170 -36.58 -0.05 16.26
CA ARG A 170 -37.46 -0.15 15.09
C ARG A 170 -37.58 -1.59 14.59
N ALA A 171 -36.47 -2.34 14.59
CA ALA A 171 -36.50 -3.76 14.25
C ALA A 171 -37.36 -4.58 15.22
N LYS A 172 -37.23 -4.33 16.53
CA LYS A 172 -38.05 -4.99 17.57
C LYS A 172 -39.53 -4.67 17.39
N ARG A 173 -39.89 -3.39 17.27
CA ARG A 173 -41.29 -2.97 17.06
C ARG A 173 -41.88 -3.53 15.77
N LYS A 174 -41.07 -3.63 14.71
CA LYS A 174 -41.49 -4.26 13.46
C LYS A 174 -41.80 -5.74 13.67
N LYS A 175 -40.91 -6.47 14.37
CA LYS A 175 -41.11 -7.89 14.70
C LYS A 175 -42.34 -8.12 15.58
N GLU A 176 -42.50 -7.34 16.65
CA GLU A 176 -43.67 -7.41 17.53
C GLU A 176 -44.98 -7.14 16.78
N LYS A 177 -44.96 -6.17 15.85
CA LYS A 177 -46.13 -5.88 15.02
C LYS A 177 -46.45 -7.01 14.04
N GLU A 178 -45.43 -7.64 13.45
CA GLU A 178 -45.59 -8.81 12.57
C GLU A 178 -46.10 -10.04 13.35
N GLU A 179 -45.59 -10.28 14.56
CA GLU A 179 -46.05 -11.35 15.45
C GLU A 179 -47.48 -11.13 15.91
N ALA A 180 -47.84 -9.91 16.34
CA ALA A 180 -49.20 -9.57 16.71
C ALA A 180 -50.18 -9.69 15.52
N ALA A 181 -49.74 -9.35 14.31
CA ALA A 181 -50.54 -9.51 13.10
C ALA A 181 -50.65 -10.97 12.62
N ALA A 182 -49.75 -11.86 13.03
CA ALA A 182 -49.82 -13.29 12.76
C ALA A 182 -50.65 -14.07 13.80
N GLN A 183 -50.88 -13.47 14.97
CA GLN A 183 -51.72 -14.01 16.04
C GLN A 183 -53.18 -13.54 15.98
N ALA A 184 -53.46 -12.50 15.21
CA ALA A 184 -54.79 -11.97 14.92
C ALA A 184 -55.33 -12.58 13.62
#